data_AF-A0A292EEZ8-F1
#
_entry.id   AF-A0A292EEZ8-F1
#
_cell.length_a   1.000
_cell.length_b   1.000
_cell.length_c   1.000
_cell.angle_alpha   90.00
_cell.angle_beta   90.00
_cell.angle_gamma   90.00
#
_symmetry.space_group_name_H-M   'P 1'
#
loop_
_entity.id
_entity.type
_entity.pdbx_description
1 polymer ?
#
loop_
_entity_poly.entity_id
_entity_poly.type
_entity_poly.pdbx_seq_one_letter_code
_entity_poly.pdbx_strand_id
1 'polypeptide(L)'
;MKRGDLITIAVSGDYGKPWPALVVQDDAFTELPSVTVLQLTSDVREEHLVRITIQPDANNGLRKPSQIMIDRAMTVPRAKAGAVFGRLDAQAMETVNLALLRFFGLGAQRTQFQAK
;
A
#
# COMPACT_ATOMS: atom_id res chain seq x y z
N MET A 1 -8.85 11.20 3.38
CA MET A 1 -7.84 10.20 2.99
C MET A 1 -6.51 10.64 3.54
N LYS A 2 -5.96 9.83 4.42
CA LYS A 2 -4.67 9.97 5.08
C LYS A 2 -3.83 8.72 4.84
N ARG A 3 -2.53 8.81 5.11
CA ARG A 3 -1.62 7.67 5.13
C ARG A 3 -2.16 6.58 6.05
N GLY A 4 -2.16 5.34 5.55
CA GLY A 4 -2.70 4.17 6.24
C GLY A 4 -4.17 3.88 5.98
N ASP A 5 -4.91 4.80 5.34
CA ASP A 5 -6.30 4.54 4.94
C ASP A 5 -6.36 3.51 3.81
N LEU A 6 -7.35 2.63 3.88
CA LEU A 6 -7.73 1.71 2.82
C LEU A 6 -8.92 2.29 2.04
N ILE A 7 -8.76 2.35 0.72
CA ILE A 7 -9.71 2.95 -0.22
C ILE A 7 -9.96 2.01 -1.39
N THR A 8 -11.00 2.29 -2.17
CA THR A 8 -11.10 1.73 -3.52
C THR A 8 -10.52 2.69 -4.55
N ILE A 9 -9.95 2.16 -5.63
CA ILE A 9 -9.51 2.95 -6.79
C ILE A 9 -10.13 2.40 -8.06
N ALA A 10 -10.45 3.29 -9.00
CA ALA A 10 -10.85 2.93 -10.36
C ALA A 10 -9.71 3.26 -11.32
N VAL A 11 -9.07 2.25 -11.90
CA VAL A 11 -8.04 2.45 -12.94
C VAL A 11 -8.71 2.32 -14.32
N SER A 12 -8.41 3.26 -15.21
CA SER A 12 -8.97 3.25 -16.57
C SER A 12 -8.48 2.01 -17.32
N GLY A 13 -9.40 1.21 -17.85
CA GLY A 13 -9.11 -0.07 -18.52
C GLY A 13 -9.85 -1.26 -17.90
N ASP A 14 -10.15 -1.20 -16.60
CA ASP A 14 -10.82 -2.31 -15.86
C ASP A 14 -12.35 -2.18 -15.81
N TYR A 15 -12.98 -1.48 -16.77
CA TYR A 15 -14.43 -1.23 -16.80
C TYR A 15 -15.01 -0.69 -15.47
N GLY A 16 -14.22 0.11 -14.74
CA GLY A 16 -14.66 0.70 -13.47
C GLY A 16 -14.74 -0.30 -12.31
N LYS A 17 -14.20 -1.52 -12.44
CA LYS A 17 -14.08 -2.43 -11.30
C LYS A 17 -13.22 -1.76 -10.21
N PRO A 18 -13.77 -1.54 -9.00
CA PRO A 18 -13.02 -0.93 -7.92
C PRO A 18 -12.00 -1.92 -7.35
N TRP A 19 -10.76 -1.48 -7.22
CA TRP A 19 -9.68 -2.25 -6.62
C TRP A 19 -9.35 -1.69 -5.23
N PRO A 20 -9.16 -2.52 -4.20
CA PRO A 20 -8.73 -2.05 -2.90
C PRO A 20 -7.27 -1.56 -2.98
N ALA A 21 -6.96 -0.46 -2.30
CA ALA A 21 -5.64 0.13 -2.24
C ALA A 21 -5.36 0.79 -0.88
N LEU A 22 -4.10 0.78 -0.48
CA LEU A 22 -3.57 1.44 0.72
C LEU A 22 -2.98 2.78 0.35
N VAL A 23 -3.40 3.84 1.02
CA VAL A 23 -2.78 5.17 0.90
C VAL A 23 -1.41 5.18 1.58
N VAL A 24 -0.36 5.47 0.81
CA VAL A 24 1.03 5.54 1.33
C VAL A 24 1.65 6.93 1.24
N GLN A 25 0.98 7.86 0.53
CA GLN A 25 1.37 9.27 0.48
C GLN A 25 1.37 9.90 1.87
N ASP A 26 2.40 10.71 2.15
CA ASP A 26 2.51 11.48 3.38
C ASP A 26 1.35 12.48 3.52
N ASP A 27 0.86 12.64 4.74
CA ASP A 27 -0.23 13.57 5.08
C ASP A 27 0.17 15.04 4.83
N ALA A 28 1.48 15.35 4.81
CA ALA A 28 1.98 16.67 4.43
C ALA A 28 1.63 17.07 2.98
N PHE A 29 1.29 16.11 2.13
CA PHE A 29 0.96 16.33 0.71
C PHE A 29 -0.52 16.11 0.40
N THR A 30 -1.43 16.28 1.37
CA THR A 30 -2.88 16.07 1.16
C THR A 30 -3.49 17.00 0.10
N GLU A 31 -2.95 18.20 -0.07
CA GLU A 31 -3.49 19.20 -1.01
C GLU A 31 -3.17 18.91 -2.48
N LEU A 32 -2.29 17.93 -2.76
CA LEU A 32 -2.01 17.54 -4.14
C LEU A 32 -3.26 16.90 -4.81
N PRO A 33 -3.48 17.12 -6.12
CA PRO A 33 -4.67 16.63 -6.83
C PRO A 33 -4.68 15.11 -7.03
N SER A 34 -3.58 14.44 -6.71
CA SER A 34 -3.42 12.99 -6.80
C SER A 34 -3.00 12.38 -5.45
N VAL A 35 -3.16 11.07 -5.35
CA VAL A 35 -2.75 10.28 -4.19
C VAL A 35 -1.91 9.09 -4.64
N THR A 36 -0.81 8.82 -3.95
CA THR A 36 -0.01 7.61 -4.12
C THR A 36 -0.50 6.48 -3.21
N VAL A 37 -0.72 5.31 -3.82
CA VAL A 37 -1.31 4.13 -3.18
C VAL A 37 -0.56 2.85 -3.54
N LEU A 38 -0.69 1.82 -2.71
CA LEU A 38 -0.31 0.44 -3.01
C LEU A 38 -1.55 -0.40 -3.25
N GLN A 39 -1.57 -1.20 -4.32
CA GLN A 39 -2.69 -2.11 -4.57
C GLN A 39 -2.74 -3.26 -3.56
N LEU A 40 -3.96 -3.73 -3.26
CA LEU A 40 -4.22 -4.94 -2.50
C LEU A 40 -4.78 -6.04 -3.43
N THR A 41 -4.42 -7.28 -3.14
CA THR A 41 -5.02 -8.47 -3.76
C THR A 41 -5.40 -9.48 -2.70
N SER A 42 -6.48 -10.21 -2.91
CA SER A 42 -6.81 -11.38 -2.09
C SER A 42 -6.40 -12.70 -2.74
N ASP A 43 -5.69 -12.65 -3.88
CA ASP A 43 -4.90 -13.77 -4.41
C ASP A 43 -3.60 -13.84 -3.61
N VAL A 44 -3.70 -14.44 -2.41
CA VAL A 44 -2.60 -14.53 -1.45
C VAL A 44 -1.63 -15.62 -1.91
N ARG A 45 -0.35 -15.28 -1.99
CA ARG A 45 0.73 -16.21 -2.36
C ARG A 45 1.77 -16.25 -1.24
N GLU A 46 2.11 -17.46 -0.78
CA GLU A 46 3.02 -17.65 0.36
C GLU A 46 4.46 -17.24 0.03
N GLU A 47 4.95 -17.57 -1.17
CA GLU A 47 6.30 -17.23 -1.62
C GLU A 47 6.30 -15.92 -2.42
N HIS A 48 6.38 -14.78 -1.72
CA HIS A 48 6.53 -13.49 -2.40
C HIS A 48 7.47 -12.54 -1.66
N LEU A 49 8.51 -12.08 -2.36
CA LEU A 49 9.59 -11.25 -1.79
C LEU A 49 9.13 -9.88 -1.30
N VAL A 50 8.07 -9.33 -1.89
CA VAL A 50 7.63 -7.94 -1.71
C VAL A 50 6.13 -7.79 -1.45
N ARG A 51 5.50 -8.78 -0.79
CA ARG A 51 4.10 -8.68 -0.37
C ARG A 51 3.93 -8.82 1.12
N ILE A 52 3.01 -8.06 1.69
CA ILE A 52 2.68 -8.11 3.12
C ILE A 52 1.26 -8.61 3.27
N THR A 53 1.08 -9.73 3.96
CA THR A 53 -0.24 -10.29 4.26
C THR A 53 -0.88 -9.54 5.42
N ILE A 54 -2.12 -9.09 5.23
CA ILE A 54 -2.98 -8.43 6.22
C ILE A 54 -4.20 -9.32 6.47
N GLN A 55 -4.51 -9.56 7.74
CA GLN A 55 -5.69 -10.29 8.15
C GLN A 55 -6.89 -9.34 8.27
N PRO A 56 -8.12 -9.78 7.96
CA PRO A 56 -9.33 -9.03 8.24
C PRO A 56 -9.46 -8.64 9.72
N ASP A 57 -9.81 -7.39 9.97
CA ASP A 57 -10.19 -6.93 11.29
C ASP A 57 -11.27 -5.83 11.21
N ALA A 58 -11.77 -5.40 12.37
CA ALA A 58 -12.83 -4.40 12.47
C ALA A 58 -12.41 -2.99 11.99
N ASN A 59 -11.12 -2.68 11.99
CA ASN A 59 -10.58 -1.36 11.62
C ASN A 59 -10.28 -1.27 10.12
N ASN A 60 -9.79 -2.36 9.52
CA ASN A 60 -9.31 -2.39 8.15
C ASN A 60 -10.40 -2.69 7.11
N GLY A 61 -11.55 -3.22 7.54
CA GLY A 61 -12.72 -3.45 6.68
C GLY A 61 -12.50 -4.48 5.57
N LEU A 62 -11.39 -5.24 5.62
CA LEU A 62 -11.16 -6.36 4.70
C LEU A 62 -12.11 -7.51 5.05
N ARG A 63 -12.54 -8.26 4.02
CA ARG A 63 -13.43 -9.42 4.20
C ARG A 63 -12.71 -10.76 4.19
N LYS A 64 -11.47 -10.78 3.68
CA LYS A 64 -10.62 -11.96 3.56
C LYS A 64 -9.15 -11.56 3.63
N PRO A 65 -8.25 -12.49 4.00
CA PRO A 65 -6.82 -12.26 3.97
C PRO A 65 -6.42 -11.66 2.63
N SER A 66 -5.62 -10.59 2.68
CA SER A 66 -5.21 -9.85 1.49
C SER A 66 -3.75 -9.46 1.61
N GLN A 67 -3.09 -9.31 0.47
CA GLN A 67 -1.70 -8.90 0.37
C GLN A 67 -1.60 -7.48 -0.18
N ILE A 68 -0.86 -6.64 0.53
CA ILE A 68 -0.37 -5.37 0.01
C ILE A 68 0.79 -5.68 -0.93
N MET A 69 0.72 -5.19 -2.17
CA MET A 69 1.75 -5.40 -3.18
C MET A 69 2.71 -4.20 -3.21
N ILE A 70 3.87 -4.34 -2.57
CA ILE A 70 4.85 -3.24 -2.43
C ILE A 70 5.39 -2.78 -3.78
N ASP A 71 5.50 -3.70 -4.75
CA ASP A 71 5.94 -3.43 -6.12
C ASP A 71 4.89 -2.72 -6.99
N ARG A 72 3.64 -2.59 -6.51
CA ARG A 72 2.50 -2.05 -7.27
C ARG A 72 2.04 -0.70 -6.75
N ALA A 73 3.01 0.16 -6.44
CA ALA A 73 2.75 1.57 -6.17
C ALA A 73 2.23 2.27 -7.43
N MET A 74 1.21 3.11 -7.27
CA MET A 74 0.71 3.97 -8.33
C MET A 74 0.17 5.29 -7.76
N THR A 75 0.16 6.32 -8.61
CA THR A 75 -0.42 7.61 -8.28
C THR A 75 -1.67 7.82 -9.12
N VAL A 76 -2.80 8.06 -8.48
CA VAL A 76 -4.10 8.25 -9.15
C VAL A 76 -4.69 9.62 -8.85
N PRO A 77 -5.46 10.23 -9.77
CA PRO A 77 -6.25 11.42 -9.45
C PRO A 77 -7.19 11.13 -8.28
N ARG A 78 -7.37 12.09 -7.36
CA ARG A 78 -8.31 11.93 -6.22
C ARG A 78 -9.74 11.64 -6.66
N ALA A 79 -10.15 12.13 -7.83
CA ALA A 79 -11.45 11.82 -8.43
C ALA A 79 -11.64 10.31 -8.78
N LYS A 80 -10.54 9.54 -8.86
CA LYS A 80 -10.56 8.08 -9.07
C LYS A 80 -10.36 7.30 -7.77
N ALA A 81 -10.17 7.99 -6.64
CA ALA A 81 -10.12 7.40 -5.32
C ALA A 81 -11.51 7.43 -4.69
N GLY A 82 -12.00 6.26 -4.30
CA GLY A 82 -13.26 6.09 -3.59
C GLY A 82 -13.17 6.47 -2.12
N ALA A 83 -14.27 6.25 -1.40
CA ALA A 83 -14.34 6.48 0.03
C ALA A 83 -13.35 5.57 0.80
N VAL A 84 -12.90 6.07 1.95
CA VAL A 84 -12.15 5.28 2.92
C VAL A 84 -13.10 4.24 3.52
N PHE A 85 -12.72 2.97 3.42
CA PHE A 85 -13.50 1.86 4.00
C PHE A 85 -12.85 1.25 5.24
N GLY A 86 -11.60 1.59 5.53
CA GLY A 86 -10.87 1.08 6.67
C GLY A 86 -9.50 1.71 6.80
N ARG A 87 -8.72 1.25 7.77
CA ARG A 87 -7.38 1.74 8.05
C ARG A 87 -6.51 0.62 8.62
N LEU A 88 -5.24 0.63 8.25
CA LEU A 88 -4.25 -0.26 8.87
C LEU A 88 -3.84 0.27 10.25
N ASP A 89 -3.54 -0.66 11.17
CA ASP A 89 -2.95 -0.33 12.45
C ASP A 89 -1.48 0.13 12.32
N ALA A 90 -0.92 0.60 13.43
CA ALA A 90 0.44 1.12 13.46
C ALA A 90 1.52 0.05 13.16
N GLN A 91 1.30 -1.20 13.57
CA GLN A 91 2.28 -2.28 13.39
C GLN A 91 2.34 -2.74 11.92
N ALA A 92 1.18 -2.87 11.28
CA ALA A 92 1.07 -3.12 9.85
C ALA A 92 1.70 -1.97 9.05
N MET A 93 1.44 -0.72 9.43
CA MET A 93 2.05 0.44 8.78
C MET A 93 3.56 0.49 8.93
N GLU A 94 4.12 0.07 10.06
CA GLU A 94 5.58 -0.01 10.23
C GLU A 94 6.21 -1.07 9.31
N THR A 95 5.55 -2.22 9.18
CA THR A 95 5.98 -3.27 8.24
C THR A 95 5.97 -2.75 6.80
N VAL A 96 4.93 -1.99 6.41
CA VAL A 96 4.84 -1.32 5.11
C VAL A 96 5.96 -0.29 4.92
N ASN A 97 6.27 0.52 5.94
CA ASN A 97 7.36 1.51 5.88
C ASN A 97 8.70 0.85 5.56
N LEU A 98 9.07 -0.18 6.33
CA LEU A 98 10.32 -0.89 6.15
C LEU A 98 10.40 -1.58 4.78
N ALA A 99 9.29 -2.16 4.33
CA ALA A 99 9.23 -2.78 3.01
C ALA A 99 9.39 -1.75 1.88
N LEU A 100 8.78 -0.57 1.98
CA LEU A 100 8.95 0.52 1.01
C LEU A 100 10.39 1.05 1.01
N LEU A 101 10.98 1.27 2.19
CA LEU A 101 12.38 1.69 2.32
C LEU A 101 13.32 0.68 1.65
N ARG A 102 13.10 -0.62 1.88
CA ARG A 102 13.88 -1.69 1.25
C ARG A 102 13.65 -1.74 -0.25
N PHE A 103 12.40 -1.71 -0.70
CA PHE A 103 12.04 -1.83 -2.12
C PHE A 103 12.62 -0.69 -2.96
N PHE A 104 12.57 0.55 -2.45
CA PHE A 104 13.11 1.72 -3.13
C PHE A 104 14.60 2.00 -2.83
N GLY A 105 15.27 1.16 -2.02
CA GLY A 105 16.67 1.36 -1.67
C GLY A 105 16.95 2.61 -0.84
N LEU A 106 15.96 3.11 -0.10
CA LEU A 106 16.03 4.34 0.71
C LEU A 106 16.49 4.08 2.16
N GLY A 107 16.52 2.81 2.58
CA GLY A 107 17.11 2.42 3.85
C GLY A 107 18.64 2.57 3.84
N ALA A 108 19.24 2.86 5.00
CA ALA A 108 20.69 2.92 5.13
C ALA A 108 21.31 1.60 4.66
N GLN A 109 22.02 1.64 3.54
CA GLN A 109 22.91 0.57 3.12
C GLN A 109 23.98 0.47 4.20
N ARG A 110 23.96 -0.58 5.04
CA ARG A 110 25.21 -1.03 5.64
C ARG A 110 26.04 -1.51 4.47
N THR A 111 26.89 -0.64 3.96
CA THR A 111 27.97 -1.00 3.05
C THR A 111 28.70 -2.16 3.71
N GLN A 112 28.45 -3.39 3.26
CA GLN A 112 29.39 -4.46 3.53
C GLN A 112 30.66 -4.04 2.83
N PHE A 113 31.63 -3.57 3.61
CA PHE A 113 33.01 -3.63 3.22
C PHE A 113 33.26 -5.06 2.75
N GLN A 114 33.41 -5.24 1.44
CA GLN A 114 34.05 -6.43 0.91
C GLN A 114 35.50 -6.37 1.41
N ALA A 115 35.80 -7.13 2.45
CA ALA A 115 37.15 -7.40 2.87
C ALA A 115 37.62 -8.67 2.14
N LYS A 116 38.41 -8.41 1.09
CA LYS A 116 39.31 -9.31 0.33
C LYS A 116 38.68 -10.38 -0.56
#